data_AF-A0A538IAY1-F1
#
_entry.id   AF-A0A538IAY1-F1
#
_cell.length_a   1.000
_cell.length_b   1.000
_cell.length_c   1.000
_cell.angle_alpha   90.00
_cell.angle_beta   90.00
_cell.angle_gamma   90.00
#
_symmetry.space_group_name_H-M   'P 1'
#
loop_
_entity.id
_entity.type
_entity.pdbx_description
1 polymer ?
#
loop_
_entity_poly.entity_id
_entity_poly.type
_entity_poly.pdbx_seq_one_letter_code
_entity_poly.pdbx_strand_id
1 'polypeptide(L)'
;MPATTSGTTTTFNFIDGHYTALLTTTDKSLTGDQSTTTLSDSIALSGSPGTTFETQRQCTSNTPAIVRFFFVSPRASGSTIGNPPAGFYTQFWWSNPIAVPFATDGDIGSMSAQMSNVAEWSDWNGKRPTDDPSVYTAFETAIRNVQEIGLSFGGTCFFETGVKAIYPANTPPPYEVFSSTFNES
;
A
#
# COMPACT_ATOMS: atom_id res chain seq x y z
N MET A 1 -2.63 13.97 -0.98
CA MET A 1 -2.13 14.93 -1.99
C MET A 1 -2.63 14.47 -3.35
N PRO A 2 -3.01 15.36 -4.28
CA PRO A 2 -3.51 14.92 -5.58
C PRO A 2 -2.37 14.30 -6.39
N ALA A 3 -2.58 13.07 -6.86
CA ALA A 3 -1.71 12.42 -7.84
C ALA A 3 -2.12 12.80 -9.25
N THR A 4 -1.19 12.69 -10.20
CA THR A 4 -1.42 12.89 -11.63
C THR A 4 -1.06 11.62 -12.37
N THR A 5 -1.94 11.16 -13.26
CA THR A 5 -1.70 9.98 -14.10
C THR A 5 -1.49 10.41 -15.55
N SER A 6 -0.40 9.96 -16.15
CA SER A 6 -0.08 10.16 -17.57
C SER A 6 0.31 8.82 -18.19
N GLY A 7 -0.47 8.35 -19.17
CA GLY A 7 -0.34 6.98 -19.65
C GLY A 7 -0.58 5.98 -18.53
N THR A 8 0.39 5.09 -18.30
CA THR A 8 0.35 4.07 -17.24
C THR A 8 1.03 4.50 -15.94
N THR A 9 1.62 5.71 -15.90
CA THR A 9 2.41 6.17 -14.76
C THR A 9 1.62 7.18 -13.95
N THR A 10 1.52 6.93 -12.64
CA THR A 10 0.92 7.83 -11.67
C THR A 10 2.03 8.45 -10.81
N THR A 11 1.98 9.76 -10.63
CA THR A 11 3.00 10.52 -9.89
C THR A 11 2.38 11.44 -8.86
N PHE A 12 3.07 11.67 -7.74
CA PHE A 12 2.75 12.75 -6.81
C PHE A 12 4.03 13.24 -6.13
N ASN A 13 3.99 14.46 -5.60
CA ASN A 13 5.12 15.03 -4.84
C ASN A 13 4.97 14.72 -3.35
N PHE A 14 6.04 14.31 -2.69
CA PHE A 14 6.10 14.31 -1.23
C PHE A 14 6.27 15.75 -0.73
N ILE A 15 5.18 16.44 -0.41
CA ILE A 15 5.28 17.83 0.10
C ILE A 15 5.84 17.82 1.52
N ASP A 16 6.74 18.77 1.81
CA ASP A 16 7.32 18.94 3.14
C ASP A 16 6.25 19.06 4.24
N GLY A 17 6.50 18.41 5.38
CA GLY A 17 5.57 18.40 6.51
C GLY A 17 4.29 17.57 6.34
N HIS A 18 4.07 16.91 5.19
CA HIS A 18 2.87 16.12 4.94
C HIS A 18 3.17 14.62 4.80
N TYR A 19 2.42 13.79 5.53
CA TYR A 19 2.44 12.34 5.36
C TYR A 19 1.46 11.90 4.27
N THR A 20 1.90 10.99 3.40
CA THR A 20 1.05 10.28 2.43
C THR A 20 0.88 8.85 2.88
N ALA A 21 -0.36 8.40 3.09
CA ALA A 21 -0.67 7.05 3.54
C ALA A 21 -1.11 6.11 2.42
N LEU A 22 -1.86 6.62 1.42
CA LEU A 22 -2.44 5.81 0.36
C LEU A 22 -2.28 6.48 -1.01
N LEU A 23 -2.07 5.65 -2.02
CA LEU A 23 -2.29 5.98 -3.43
C LEU A 23 -3.16 4.86 -4.02
N THR A 24 -4.46 5.10 -4.10
CA THR A 24 -5.45 4.09 -4.44
C THR A 24 -6.40 4.58 -5.52
N THR A 25 -7.08 3.63 -6.16
CA THR A 25 -8.13 3.89 -7.14
C THR A 25 -9.38 3.07 -6.83
N THR A 26 -10.52 3.59 -7.29
CA THR A 26 -11.82 2.91 -7.27
C THR A 26 -12.33 2.64 -8.70
N ASP A 27 -11.44 2.76 -9.69
CA ASP A 27 -11.76 2.50 -11.09
C ASP A 27 -12.31 1.08 -11.25
N LYS A 28 -13.44 0.97 -11.96
CA LYS A 28 -14.13 -0.29 -12.20
C LYS A 28 -13.37 -1.23 -13.13
N SER A 29 -12.40 -0.74 -13.89
CA SER A 29 -11.52 -1.63 -14.67
C SER A 29 -10.45 -2.31 -13.82
N LEU A 30 -10.18 -1.80 -12.60
CA LEU A 30 -9.15 -2.30 -11.67
C LEU A 30 -9.76 -2.85 -10.37
N THR A 31 -11.09 -2.91 -10.27
CA THR A 31 -11.79 -3.36 -9.07
C THR A 31 -12.86 -4.40 -9.42
N GLY A 32 -13.37 -5.12 -8.42
CA GLY A 32 -14.29 -6.25 -8.62
C GLY A 32 -13.62 -7.58 -8.30
N ASP A 33 -13.75 -8.55 -9.22
CA ASP A 33 -13.12 -9.86 -9.06
C ASP A 33 -11.68 -9.84 -9.57
N GLN A 34 -10.75 -9.89 -8.64
CA GLN A 34 -9.31 -9.90 -8.85
C GLN A 34 -8.70 -11.27 -8.53
N SER A 35 -9.50 -12.32 -8.32
CA SER A 35 -9.02 -13.62 -7.82
C SER A 35 -8.04 -14.35 -8.74
N THR A 36 -7.95 -13.96 -10.02
CA THR A 36 -6.99 -14.52 -10.99
C THR A 36 -5.84 -13.58 -11.30
N THR A 37 -5.83 -12.39 -10.72
CA THR A 37 -4.93 -11.30 -11.12
C THR A 37 -3.61 -11.36 -10.36
N THR A 38 -2.54 -11.02 -11.06
CA THR A 38 -1.25 -10.67 -10.46
C THR A 38 -1.09 -9.16 -10.51
N LEU A 39 -0.89 -8.54 -9.35
CA LEU A 39 -0.54 -7.12 -9.25
C LEU A 39 0.95 -6.97 -9.49
N SER A 40 1.34 -5.95 -10.23
CA SER A 40 2.74 -5.57 -10.43
C SER A 40 2.89 -4.07 -10.42
N ASP A 41 3.99 -3.57 -9.87
CA ASP A 41 4.31 -2.15 -9.88
C ASP A 41 5.82 -1.93 -10.03
N SER A 42 6.17 -0.88 -10.76
CA SER A 42 7.52 -0.33 -10.86
C SER A 42 7.51 1.09 -10.32
N ILE A 43 8.33 1.31 -9.30
CA ILE A 43 8.36 2.52 -8.49
C ILE A 43 9.72 3.19 -8.63
N ALA A 44 9.71 4.52 -8.74
CA ALA A 44 10.92 5.33 -8.67
C ALA A 44 10.69 6.62 -7.88
N LEU A 45 11.73 7.01 -7.14
CA LEU A 45 11.89 8.28 -6.44
C LEU A 45 12.87 9.17 -7.21
N SER A 46 12.52 10.44 -7.37
CA SER A 46 13.35 11.40 -8.08
C SER A 46 13.04 12.85 -7.72
N GLY A 47 14.00 13.74 -7.90
CA GLY A 47 13.75 15.18 -8.04
C GLY A 47 14.39 16.05 -6.96
N SER A 48 14.72 15.48 -5.80
CA SER A 48 15.37 16.23 -4.72
C SER A 48 16.56 15.44 -4.12
N PRO A 49 17.80 15.76 -4.54
CA PRO A 49 19.00 15.10 -4.05
C PRO A 49 19.15 15.16 -2.53
N GLY A 50 19.46 14.01 -1.92
CA GLY A 50 19.68 13.91 -0.48
C GLY A 50 18.42 13.89 0.37
N THR A 51 17.24 13.76 -0.25
CA THR A 51 15.98 13.48 0.46
C THR A 51 16.05 12.12 1.14
N THR A 52 15.56 12.05 2.36
CA THR A 52 15.35 10.80 3.11
C THR A 52 13.86 10.67 3.45
N PHE A 53 13.44 9.51 3.96
CA PHE A 53 12.01 9.25 4.24
C PHE A 53 11.81 8.75 5.65
N GLU A 54 10.72 9.20 6.28
CA GLU A 54 10.29 8.70 7.58
C GLU A 54 8.80 8.35 7.58
N THR A 55 8.46 7.38 8.42
CA THR A 55 7.08 6.97 8.69
C THR A 55 6.51 7.71 9.90
N GLN A 56 5.19 7.89 9.95
CA GLN A 56 4.56 8.54 11.11
C GLN A 56 4.66 7.68 12.37
N ARG A 57 4.74 6.34 12.21
CA ARG A 57 4.81 5.38 13.32
C ARG A 57 5.42 4.06 12.89
N GLN A 58 6.33 3.52 13.72
CA GLN A 58 6.90 2.17 13.64
C GLN A 58 6.98 1.52 15.04
N CYS A 59 7.26 0.21 15.11
CA CYS A 59 7.62 -0.50 16.33
C CYS A 59 8.89 0.01 17.04
N THR A 60 9.95 0.35 16.29
CA THR A 60 11.29 0.59 16.87
C THR A 60 11.96 1.86 16.36
N SER A 61 11.87 2.17 15.06
CA SER A 61 12.41 3.38 14.45
C SER A 61 11.55 3.79 13.26
N ASN A 62 11.39 5.08 12.97
CA ASN A 62 10.54 5.54 11.86
C ASN A 62 11.07 5.19 10.45
N THR A 63 12.17 4.45 10.35
CA THR A 63 12.80 3.99 9.11
C THR A 63 12.99 2.46 9.10
N PRO A 64 13.03 1.81 7.92
CA PRO A 64 12.79 2.39 6.60
C PRO A 64 11.30 2.72 6.37
N ALA A 65 11.06 3.71 5.52
CA ALA A 65 9.75 3.91 4.91
C ALA A 65 9.52 2.82 3.85
N ILE A 66 8.29 2.40 3.67
CA ILE A 66 7.95 1.27 2.80
C ILE A 66 6.65 1.57 2.05
N VAL A 67 6.60 1.13 0.80
CA VAL A 67 5.35 0.96 0.04
C VAL A 67 5.00 -0.52 -0.15
N ARG A 68 3.70 -0.83 -0.12
CA ARG A 68 3.13 -2.17 -0.29
C ARG A 68 1.87 -2.09 -1.14
N PHE A 69 1.44 -3.20 -1.71
CA PHE A 69 0.09 -3.28 -2.26
C PHE A 69 -0.94 -3.27 -1.14
N PHE A 70 -2.09 -2.68 -1.44
CA PHE A 70 -3.21 -2.55 -0.54
C PHE A 70 -4.51 -2.68 -1.31
N PHE A 71 -5.50 -3.32 -0.71
CA PHE A 71 -6.87 -3.28 -1.21
C PHE A 71 -7.91 -3.31 -0.10
N VAL A 72 -9.09 -2.78 -0.43
CA VAL A 72 -10.27 -2.76 0.44
C VAL A 72 -11.38 -3.61 -0.18
N SER A 73 -11.99 -4.47 0.62
CA SER A 73 -13.22 -5.18 0.26
C SER A 73 -14.15 -5.25 1.47
N PRO A 74 -15.06 -4.27 1.62
CA PRO A 74 -15.98 -4.25 2.77
C PRO A 74 -16.92 -5.46 2.82
N ARG A 75 -17.19 -6.11 1.68
CA ARG A 75 -18.01 -7.32 1.61
C ARG A 75 -17.38 -8.52 2.36
N ALA A 76 -16.07 -8.52 2.54
CA ALA A 76 -15.36 -9.55 3.29
C ALA A 76 -15.46 -9.36 4.81
N SER A 77 -16.10 -8.29 5.29
CA SER A 77 -16.19 -8.01 6.72
C SER A 77 -17.14 -8.90 7.50
N GLY A 78 -17.86 -9.78 6.80
CA GLY A 78 -18.94 -10.55 7.39
C GLY A 78 -20.00 -9.69 8.09
N SER A 79 -20.97 -10.36 8.71
CA SER A 79 -22.05 -9.74 9.49
C SER A 79 -22.08 -10.35 10.89
N THR A 80 -21.03 -10.17 11.68
CA THR A 80 -20.92 -10.81 13.00
C THR A 80 -20.72 -9.81 14.13
N ILE A 81 -21.60 -9.97 15.12
CA ILE A 81 -21.66 -9.22 16.38
C ILE A 81 -20.41 -9.57 17.21
N GLY A 82 -19.62 -8.56 17.58
CA GLY A 82 -18.37 -8.66 18.35
C GLY A 82 -17.70 -7.29 18.44
N ASN A 83 -16.69 -7.13 19.32
CA ASN A 83 -15.98 -5.85 19.46
C ASN A 83 -14.45 -6.01 19.32
N PRO A 84 -13.83 -5.58 18.20
CA PRO A 84 -14.50 -5.08 17.00
C PRO A 84 -15.24 -6.21 16.25
N PRO A 85 -16.18 -5.87 15.34
CA PRO A 85 -16.90 -6.86 14.54
C PRO A 85 -15.93 -7.82 13.87
N ALA A 86 -16.26 -9.12 13.82
CA ALA A 86 -15.30 -10.15 13.44
C ALA A 86 -14.79 -10.08 11.98
N GLY A 87 -15.24 -9.12 11.18
CA GLY A 87 -14.56 -8.79 9.93
C GLY A 87 -14.31 -7.30 9.69
N PHE A 88 -14.33 -6.44 10.72
CA PHE A 88 -13.73 -5.10 10.55
C PHE A 88 -12.30 -5.20 10.00
N TYR A 89 -11.52 -6.16 10.50
CA TYR A 89 -10.13 -6.37 10.10
C TYR A 89 -9.99 -6.87 8.66
N THR A 90 -10.91 -7.72 8.22
CA THR A 90 -10.87 -8.35 6.89
C THR A 90 -11.45 -7.46 5.79
N GLN A 91 -11.74 -6.19 6.10
CA GLN A 91 -12.04 -5.17 5.09
C GLN A 91 -10.77 -4.70 4.38
N PHE A 92 -9.62 -4.78 5.04
CA PHE A 92 -8.38 -4.17 4.61
C PHE A 92 -7.28 -5.22 4.51
N TRP A 93 -6.57 -5.23 3.39
CA TRP A 93 -5.55 -6.22 3.10
C TRP A 93 -4.30 -5.57 2.56
N TRP A 94 -3.15 -6.00 3.07
CA TRP A 94 -1.84 -5.54 2.62
C TRP A 94 -1.00 -6.71 2.14
N SER A 95 -0.17 -6.45 1.13
CA SER A 95 0.85 -7.42 0.73
C SER A 95 1.92 -7.56 1.81
N ASN A 96 2.13 -8.79 2.27
CA ASN A 96 3.02 -9.13 3.37
C ASN A 96 3.59 -10.54 3.16
N PRO A 97 4.89 -10.68 2.83
CA PRO A 97 5.96 -9.71 3.08
C PRO A 97 6.24 -8.71 1.94
N ILE A 98 5.62 -8.86 0.77
CA ILE A 98 5.96 -8.12 -0.46
C ILE A 98 5.86 -6.61 -0.28
N ALA A 99 6.97 -5.91 -0.57
CA ALA A 99 7.11 -4.47 -0.38
C ALA A 99 8.36 -3.91 -1.04
N VAL A 100 8.41 -2.59 -1.20
CA VAL A 100 9.62 -1.84 -1.59
C VAL A 100 9.98 -0.84 -0.48
N PRO A 101 11.19 -0.90 0.10
CA PRO A 101 11.67 0.12 1.02
C PRO A 101 12.16 1.37 0.28
N PHE A 102 12.01 2.52 0.91
CA PHE A 102 12.61 3.79 0.52
C PHE A 102 13.51 4.29 1.65
N ALA A 103 14.77 4.52 1.32
CA ALA A 103 15.75 5.13 2.19
C ALA A 103 16.10 6.53 1.70
N THR A 104 16.28 6.71 0.39
CA THR A 104 16.85 7.94 -0.19
C THR A 104 16.28 8.26 -1.58
N ASP A 105 16.44 9.51 -2.03
CA ASP A 105 16.24 9.91 -3.43
C ASP A 105 16.99 8.98 -4.41
N GLY A 106 16.38 8.74 -5.56
CA GLY A 106 16.89 7.84 -6.59
C GLY A 106 16.61 6.35 -6.36
N ASP A 107 15.96 5.98 -5.25
CA ASP A 107 15.54 4.60 -5.01
C ASP A 107 14.54 4.14 -6.08
N ILE A 108 14.82 2.97 -6.67
CA ILE A 108 14.00 2.31 -7.67
C ILE A 108 13.69 0.90 -7.16
N GLY A 109 12.44 0.47 -7.30
CA GLY A 109 12.03 -0.87 -6.92
C GLY A 109 10.87 -1.39 -7.74
N SER A 110 10.73 -2.71 -7.74
CA SER A 110 9.59 -3.39 -8.35
C SER A 110 9.02 -4.40 -7.35
N MET A 111 7.70 -4.58 -7.36
CA MET A 111 7.03 -5.59 -6.56
C MET A 111 5.90 -6.25 -7.35
N SER A 112 5.66 -7.52 -7.06
CA SER A 112 4.60 -8.31 -7.68
C SER A 112 3.94 -9.17 -6.60
N ALA A 113 2.61 -9.24 -6.60
CA ALA A 113 1.83 -10.05 -5.67
C ALA A 113 0.66 -10.72 -6.40
N GLN A 114 0.48 -12.01 -6.19
CA GLN A 114 -0.66 -12.74 -6.74
C GLN A 114 -1.85 -12.62 -5.78
N MET A 115 -2.99 -12.14 -6.29
CA MET A 115 -4.19 -11.90 -5.47
C MET A 115 -4.72 -13.18 -4.83
N SER A 116 -4.55 -14.35 -5.44
CA SER A 116 -4.95 -15.63 -4.85
C SER A 116 -3.89 -16.25 -3.93
N ASN A 117 -2.68 -15.69 -3.81
CA ASN A 117 -1.64 -16.30 -2.99
C ASN A 117 -1.82 -15.94 -1.51
N VAL A 118 -2.45 -16.85 -0.77
CA VAL A 118 -2.73 -16.72 0.67
C VAL A 118 -1.51 -16.45 1.55
N ALA A 119 -0.28 -16.74 1.09
CA ALA A 119 0.94 -16.47 1.86
C ALA A 119 1.45 -15.02 1.70
N GLU A 120 0.88 -14.26 0.76
CA GLU A 120 1.32 -12.93 0.37
C GLU A 120 0.47 -11.81 0.97
N TRP A 121 -0.58 -12.13 1.72
CA TRP A 121 -1.53 -11.15 2.23
C TRP A 121 -1.76 -11.31 3.73
N SER A 122 -1.98 -10.18 4.40
CA SER A 122 -2.47 -10.15 5.78
C SER A 122 -3.54 -9.10 5.96
N ASP A 123 -4.49 -9.37 6.84
CA ASP A 123 -5.54 -8.43 7.23
C ASP A 123 -4.98 -7.27 8.09
N TRP A 124 -5.84 -6.35 8.50
CA TRP A 124 -5.47 -5.22 9.36
C TRP A 124 -4.77 -5.62 10.66
N ASN A 125 -5.11 -6.78 11.24
CA ASN A 125 -4.52 -7.26 12.48
C ASN A 125 -3.27 -8.14 12.25
N GLY A 126 -2.78 -8.18 11.01
CA GLY A 126 -1.60 -8.97 10.62
C GLY A 126 -1.87 -10.47 10.52
N LYS A 127 -3.13 -10.93 10.59
CA LYS A 127 -3.48 -12.34 10.39
C LYS A 127 -3.41 -12.69 8.92
N ARG A 128 -2.76 -13.80 8.60
CA ARG A 128 -2.72 -14.35 7.26
C ARG A 128 -3.91 -15.29 7.03
N PRO A 129 -4.38 -15.45 5.79
CA PRO A 129 -5.36 -16.48 5.44
C PRO A 129 -4.91 -17.90 5.86
N THR A 130 -3.60 -18.16 5.93
CA THR A 130 -3.04 -19.44 6.40
C THR A 130 -3.18 -19.68 7.90
N ASP A 131 -3.43 -18.65 8.70
CA ASP A 131 -3.41 -18.74 10.16
C ASP A 131 -4.76 -19.22 10.73
N ASP A 132 -5.87 -18.96 10.03
CA ASP A 132 -7.23 -19.16 10.52
C ASP A 132 -8.22 -19.41 9.36
N PRO A 133 -9.01 -20.51 9.36
CA PRO A 133 -9.99 -20.80 8.31
C PRO A 133 -11.04 -19.69 8.09
N SER A 134 -11.38 -18.92 9.13
CA SER A 134 -12.31 -17.79 9.00
C SER A 134 -11.67 -16.63 8.23
N VAL A 135 -10.38 -16.37 8.45
CA VAL A 135 -9.61 -15.37 7.69
C VAL A 135 -9.43 -15.83 6.25
N TYR A 136 -9.19 -17.12 6.01
CA TYR A 136 -9.18 -17.71 4.66
C TYR A 136 -10.49 -17.44 3.90
N THR A 137 -11.63 -17.73 4.54
CA THR A 137 -12.96 -17.53 3.92
C THR A 137 -13.21 -16.04 3.62
N ALA A 138 -12.81 -15.16 4.53
CA ALA A 138 -12.92 -13.72 4.34
C ALA A 138 -12.02 -13.25 3.19
N PHE A 139 -10.78 -13.73 3.11
CA PHE A 139 -9.84 -13.41 2.03
C PHE A 139 -10.38 -13.82 0.65
N GLU A 140 -10.87 -15.05 0.52
CA GLU A 140 -11.51 -15.54 -0.71
C GLU A 140 -12.70 -14.66 -1.13
N THR A 141 -13.48 -14.16 -0.18
CA THR A 141 -14.54 -13.19 -0.46
C THR A 141 -13.96 -11.84 -0.88
N ALA A 142 -12.87 -11.42 -0.25
CA ALA A 142 -12.26 -10.11 -0.42
C ALA A 142 -11.70 -9.92 -1.83
N ILE A 143 -10.92 -10.88 -2.31
CA ILE A 143 -10.27 -10.82 -3.63
C ILE A 143 -11.28 -10.86 -4.78
N ARG A 144 -12.51 -11.33 -4.54
CA ARG A 144 -13.61 -11.34 -5.52
C ARG A 144 -14.49 -10.09 -5.49
N ASN A 145 -14.26 -9.20 -4.51
CA ASN A 145 -15.13 -8.05 -4.23
C ASN A 145 -14.31 -6.79 -3.91
N VAL A 146 -13.16 -6.64 -4.56
CA VAL A 146 -12.28 -5.47 -4.38
C VAL A 146 -13.04 -4.20 -4.73
N GLN A 147 -13.03 -3.22 -3.84
CA GLN A 147 -13.68 -1.92 -4.03
C GLN A 147 -12.66 -0.80 -4.27
N GLU A 148 -11.48 -0.96 -3.69
CA GLU A 148 -10.37 -0.02 -3.78
C GLU A 148 -9.08 -0.81 -3.80
N ILE A 149 -8.13 -0.41 -4.65
CA ILE A 149 -6.84 -1.08 -4.81
C ILE A 149 -5.74 -0.06 -5.09
N GLY A 150 -4.51 -0.39 -4.72
CA GLY A 150 -3.34 0.41 -5.06
C GLY A 150 -2.22 0.19 -4.06
N LEU A 151 -1.67 1.29 -3.56
CA LEU A 151 -0.48 1.33 -2.73
C LEU A 151 -0.76 1.92 -1.35
N SER A 152 -0.11 1.34 -0.34
CA SER A 152 -0.07 1.84 1.03
C SER A 152 1.35 2.18 1.43
N PHE A 153 1.50 3.29 2.13
CA PHE A 153 2.76 3.87 2.58
C PHE A 153 2.81 3.84 4.11
N GLY A 154 3.88 3.25 4.64
CA GLY A 154 4.07 3.11 6.07
C GLY A 154 5.40 2.44 6.37
N GLY A 155 5.41 1.59 7.40
CA GLY A 155 6.61 0.90 7.87
C GLY A 155 6.57 -0.62 7.73
N THR A 156 7.48 -1.29 8.43
CA THR A 156 7.56 -2.75 8.51
C THR A 156 6.56 -3.36 9.49
N CYS A 157 6.04 -2.55 10.43
CA CYS A 157 5.10 -2.99 11.45
C CYS A 157 3.69 -2.43 11.25
N PHE A 158 3.61 -1.15 10.86
CA PHE A 158 2.34 -0.47 10.63
C PHE A 158 2.30 -0.01 9.18
N PHE A 159 1.45 -0.66 8.37
CA PHE A 159 1.54 -0.59 6.91
C PHE A 159 0.91 0.66 6.27
N GLU A 160 0.03 1.34 7.00
CA GLU A 160 -0.67 2.56 6.57
C GLU A 160 -0.56 3.64 7.66
N THR A 161 0.66 4.10 7.95
CA THR A 161 0.89 5.21 8.87
C THR A 161 1.29 6.48 8.16
N GLY A 162 1.56 6.38 6.86
CA GLY A 162 2.02 7.47 6.06
C GLY A 162 3.53 7.65 6.09
N VAL A 163 4.03 8.11 4.94
CA VAL A 163 5.43 8.44 4.68
C VAL A 163 5.52 9.92 4.31
N LYS A 164 6.51 10.61 4.86
CA LYS A 164 6.89 11.96 4.44
C LYS A 164 8.36 11.95 4.00
N ALA A 165 8.66 12.85 3.07
CA ALA A 165 10.04 13.20 2.75
C ALA A 165 10.62 14.11 3.85
N ILE A 166 11.90 13.92 4.13
CA ILE A 166 12.75 14.78 4.96
C ILE A 166 13.77 15.41 4.04
N TYR A 167 13.68 16.73 3.94
CA TYR A 167 14.53 17.54 3.08
C TYR A 167 15.72 18.10 3.83
N PRO A 168 16.87 18.28 3.14
CA PRO A 168 17.93 19.15 3.64
C PRO A 168 17.39 20.56 3.96
N ALA A 169 18.01 21.22 4.94
CA ALA A 169 17.58 22.56 5.34
C ALA A 169 17.57 23.54 4.15
N ASN A 170 16.52 24.34 4.05
CA ASN A 170 16.28 25.33 2.98
C ASN A 170 16.11 24.75 1.57
N THR A 171 15.77 23.47 1.41
CA THR A 171 15.49 22.90 0.08
C THR A 171 14.22 23.55 -0.50
N PRO A 172 14.33 24.36 -1.56
CA PRO A 172 13.15 24.88 -2.25
C PRO A 172 12.62 23.80 -3.22
N PRO A 173 11.39 23.94 -3.73
CA PRO A 173 10.91 23.11 -4.83
C PRO A 173 11.86 23.12 -6.05
N PRO A 174 11.87 22.06 -6.88
CA PRO A 174 10.92 20.94 -6.88
C PRO A 174 11.15 19.96 -5.72
N TYR A 175 10.04 19.44 -5.19
CA TYR A 175 10.04 18.41 -4.16
C TYR A 175 10.35 17.03 -4.76
N GLU A 176 10.63 16.08 -3.88
CA GLU A 176 10.77 14.67 -4.22
C GLU A 176 9.46 14.14 -4.83
N VAL A 177 9.60 13.43 -5.95
CA VAL A 177 8.51 12.93 -6.78
C VAL A 177 8.48 11.40 -6.66
N PHE A 178 7.35 10.89 -6.18
CA PHE A 178 7.00 9.50 -6.30
C PHE A 178 6.42 9.22 -7.68
N SER A 179 6.85 8.11 -8.29
CA SER A 179 6.23 7.56 -9.49
C SER A 179 5.94 6.08 -9.32
N SER A 180 4.80 5.64 -9.82
CA SER A 180 4.33 4.24 -9.85
C SER A 180 3.79 3.92 -11.25
N THR A 181 4.07 2.71 -11.72
CA THR A 181 3.50 2.15 -12.95
C THR A 181 2.82 0.85 -12.60
N PHE A 182 1.58 0.98 -12.11
CA PHE A 182 0.75 -0.11 -11.65
C PHE A 182 0.15 -0.90 -12.82
N ASN A 183 0.16 -2.22 -12.71
CA ASN A 183 -0.39 -3.13 -13.71
C ASN A 183 -1.08 -4.34 -13.06
N GLU A 184 -2.07 -4.87 -13.76
CA GLU A 184 -2.84 -6.07 -13.44
C GLU A 184 -2.75 -7.03 -14.64
N SER A 185 -2.31 -8.27 -14.40
CA SER A 185 -2.18 -9.30 -15.46
C SER A 185 -2.64 -10.67 -15.03
#